data_AF-A0A6I5R734-F1
#
_entry.id   AF-A0A6I5R734-F1
#
_cell.length_a   1.000
_cell.length_b   1.000
_cell.length_c   1.000
_cell.angle_alpha   90.00
_cell.angle_beta   90.00
_cell.angle_gamma   90.00
#
_symmetry.space_group_name_H-M   'P 1'
#
loop_
_entity.id
_entity.type
_entity.pdbx_description
1 polymer ?
#
loop_
_entity_poly.entity_id
_entity_poly.type
_entity_poly.pdbx_seq_one_letter_code
_entity_poly.pdbx_strand_id
1 'polypeptide(L)' 'MSESIPVPSHVHYESLLQLLEQQTLFAAYEQPHLKAEVSELIITLRKAFSQQRKLEEDCGRVGLAIDYRWSINESETED' A
#
# COMPACT_ATOMS: atom_id res chain seq x y z
N MET A 1 -23.73 -4.83 9.36
CA MET A 1 -22.95 -4.99 8.12
C MET A 1 -22.19 -3.69 7.98
N SER A 2 -20.85 -3.70 7.84
CA SER A 2 -20.10 -2.44 7.79
C SER A 2 -20.54 -1.64 6.57
N GLU A 3 -20.89 -0.37 6.78
CA GLU A 3 -21.35 0.55 5.74
C GLU A 3 -20.20 1.02 4.83
N SER A 4 -18.97 0.62 5.16
CA SER A 4 -17.73 0.94 4.45
C SER A 4 -16.91 -0.32 4.17
N ILE A 5 -16.14 -0.26 3.07
CA ILE A 5 -15.13 -1.26 2.73
C ILE A 5 -13.80 -0.84 3.37
N PRO A 6 -13.20 -1.70 4.21
CA PRO A 6 -11.88 -1.41 4.77
C PRO A 6 -10.81 -1.58 3.69
N VAL A 7 -9.95 -0.58 3.55
CA VAL A 7 -8.78 -0.62 2.67
C VAL A 7 -7.52 -0.15 3.42
N PRO A 8 -6.32 -0.59 3.01
CA PRO A 8 -5.09 -0.06 3.57
C PRO A 8 -4.98 1.45 3.36
N SER A 9 -4.54 2.20 4.37
CA SER A 9 -4.17 3.60 4.19
C SER A 9 -3.02 3.73 3.17
N HIS A 10 -3.10 4.74 2.29
CA HIS A 10 -2.13 4.95 1.19
C HIS A 10 -0.68 5.09 1.67
N VAL A 11 -0.52 5.72 2.81
CA VAL A 11 0.72 5.87 3.58
C VAL A 11 1.49 4.57 3.83
N HIS A 12 0.85 3.40 3.84
CA HIS A 12 1.55 2.11 3.92
C HIS A 12 2.40 1.87 2.68
N TYR A 13 1.83 2.13 1.50
CA TYR A 13 2.57 2.03 0.25
C TYR A 13 3.69 3.06 0.19
N GLU A 14 3.42 4.30 0.62
CA GLU A 14 4.43 5.36 0.64
C GLU A 14 5.60 5.02 1.57
N SER A 15 5.31 4.53 2.77
CA SER A 15 6.33 4.14 3.76
C SER A 15 7.19 2.98 3.23
N LEU A 16 6.58 1.96 2.65
CA LEU A 16 7.29 0.84 2.03
C LEU A 16 8.12 1.28 0.83
N LEU A 17 7.57 2.13 -0.04
CA LEU A 17 8.27 2.65 -1.22
C LEU A 17 9.46 3.51 -0.81
N GLN A 18 9.32 4.41 0.16
CA GLN A 18 10.43 5.24 0.65
C GLN A 18 11.55 4.37 1.23
N LEU A 19 11.23 3.36 2.04
CA LEU A 19 12.22 2.44 2.58
C LEU A 19 12.97 1.70 1.46
N LEU A 20 12.23 1.16 0.50
CA LEU A 20 12.82 0.41 -0.62
C LEU A 20 13.68 1.30 -1.51
N GLU A 21 13.21 2.49 -1.86
CA GLU A 21 13.89 3.40 -2.78
C GLU A 21 15.11 4.06 -2.14
N GLN A 22 15.00 4.51 -0.89
CA GLN A 22 16.03 5.33 -0.25
C GLN A 22 17.06 4.49 0.51
N GLN A 23 16.67 3.34 1.05
CA GLN A 23 17.55 2.53 1.91
C GLN A 23 17.89 1.20 1.25
N THR A 24 16.88 0.41 0.86
CA THR A 24 17.12 -0.97 0.39
C THR A 24 17.80 -1.01 -0.97
N LEU A 25 17.34 -0.20 -1.93
CA LEU A 25 17.92 -0.14 -3.27
C LEU A 25 19.36 0.38 -3.23
N PHE A 26 19.63 1.36 -2.36
CA PHE A 26 20.96 1.86 -2.11
C PHE A 26 21.88 0.80 -1.51
N ALA A 27 21.42 0.08 -0.47
CA ALA A 27 22.18 -1.00 0.15
C ALA A 27 22.43 -2.19 -0.79
N ALA A 28 21.49 -2.47 -1.70
CA ALA A 28 21.60 -3.55 -2.69
C ALA A 28 22.43 -3.17 -3.93
N TYR A 29 22.93 -1.94 -4.05
CA TYR A 29 23.49 -1.40 -5.29
C TYR A 29 24.65 -2.23 -5.87
N GLU A 30 25.53 -2.74 -5.00
CA GLU A 30 26.72 -3.54 -5.38
C GLU A 30 26.39 -5.00 -5.70
N GLN A 31 25.14 -5.44 -5.50
CA GLN A 31 24.68 -6.81 -5.73
C GLN A 31 23.60 -6.81 -6.82
N PRO A 32 23.97 -7.03 -8.11
CA PRO A 32 23.04 -6.87 -9.24
C PRO A 32 21.75 -7.68 -9.13
N HIS A 33 21.82 -8.89 -8.54
CA HIS A 33 20.66 -9.74 -8.32
C HIS A 33 19.69 -9.14 -7.29
N LEU A 34 20.19 -8.68 -6.13
CA LEU A 34 19.37 -8.02 -5.10
C LEU A 34 18.80 -6.70 -5.60
N LYS A 35 19.58 -5.92 -6.35
CA LYS A 35 19.11 -4.67 -6.97
C LYS A 35 17.91 -4.91 -7.89
N ALA A 36 17.95 -5.98 -8.69
CA ALA A 36 16.85 -6.35 -9.56
C ALA A 36 15.61 -6.77 -8.76
N GLU A 37 15.78 -7.60 -7.71
CA GLU A 37 14.69 -8.01 -6.82
C GLU A 37 14.02 -6.81 -6.13
N VAL A 38 14.81 -5.87 -5.60
CA VAL A 38 14.29 -4.64 -4.97
C VAL A 38 13.55 -3.78 -5.98
N SER A 39 14.05 -3.68 -7.21
CA SER A 39 13.38 -2.92 -8.28
C SER A 39 12.02 -3.52 -8.64
N GLU A 40 11.93 -4.86 -8.73
CA GLU A 40 10.66 -5.56 -8.96
C GLU A 40 9.67 -5.39 -7.80
N LEU A 41 10.16 -5.37 -6.55
CA LEU A 41 9.32 -5.07 -5.38
C LEU A 41 8.72 -3.67 -5.46
N ILE A 42 9.53 -2.66 -5.81
CA ILE A 42 9.05 -1.27 -6.00
C ILE A 42 7.99 -1.21 -7.10
N ILE A 43 8.23 -1.86 -8.25
CA ILE A 43 7.28 -1.91 -9.37
C ILE A 43 5.96 -2.56 -8.93
N THR A 44 6.04 -3.66 -8.20
CA THR A 44 4.88 -4.41 -7.71
C THR A 44 4.05 -3.58 -6.74
N LEU A 45 4.69 -2.87 -5.79
CA LEU A 45 3.97 -2.00 -4.85
C LEU A 45 3.28 -0.83 -5.55
N ARG A 46 3.93 -0.18 -6.52
CA ARG A 46 3.30 0.90 -7.30
C ARG A 46 2.09 0.41 -8.10
N LYS A 47 2.17 -0.81 -8.66
CA LYS A 47 1.03 -1.46 -9.33
C LYS A 47 -0.10 -1.74 -8.34
N ALA A 48 0.20 -2.32 -7.18
CA ALA A 48 -0.78 -2.60 -6.14
C ALA A 48 -1.47 -1.31 -5.66
N PHE A 49 -0.71 -0.23 -5.43
CA PHE A 49 -1.28 1.06 -5.04
C PHE A 49 -2.22 1.62 -6.11
N SER A 50 -1.82 1.53 -7.38
CA SER A 50 -2.67 1.96 -8.50
C SER A 50 -3.96 1.14 -8.61
N GLN A 51 -3.89 -0.16 -8.34
CA GLN A 51 -5.05 -1.04 -8.30
C GLN A 51 -5.98 -0.71 -7.13
N GLN A 52 -5.44 -0.38 -5.96
CA GLN A 52 -6.24 0.04 -4.81
C GLN A 52 -6.99 1.34 -5.11
N ARG A 53 -6.33 2.35 -5.70
CA ARG A 53 -7.00 3.59 -6.10
C ARG A 53 -8.15 3.35 -7.08
N LYS A 54 -7.97 2.43 -8.03
CA LYS A 54 -9.05 2.03 -8.93
C LYS A 54 -10.21 1.39 -8.17
N LEU A 55 -9.92 0.51 -7.21
CA LEU A 55 -10.95 -0.08 -6.34
C LEU A 55 -11.72 0.99 -5.55
N GLU A 56 -11.01 1.99 -4.99
CA GLU A 56 -11.62 3.12 -4.27
C GLU A 56 -12.54 3.94 -5.18
N GLU A 57 -12.11 4.23 -6.41
CA GLU A 57 -12.93 4.91 -7.42
C GLU A 57 -14.18 4.09 -7.79
N ASP A 58 -14.03 2.78 -7.98
CA ASP A 58 -15.14 1.88 -8.28
C ASP A 58 -16.13 1.79 -7.11
N CYS A 59 -15.65 1.80 -5.86
CA CYS A 59 -16.50 1.88 -4.66
C CYS A 59 -17.31 3.18 -4.64
N GLY A 60 -16.65 4.32 -4.91
CA GLY A 60 -17.33 5.61 -5.01
C GLY A 60 -18.42 5.63 -6.07
N ARG A 61 -18.21 4.97 -7.22
CA ARG A 61 -19.21 4.85 -8.31
C ARG A 61 -20.45 4.06 -7.89
N VAL A 62 -20.31 3.08 -7.00
CA VAL A 62 -21.44 2.28 -6.49
C VAL A 62 -21.98 2.78 -5.15
N GLY A 63 -21.50 3.92 -4.67
CA GLY A 63 -21.97 4.54 -3.42
C GLY A 63 -21.48 3.84 -2.14
N LEU A 64 -20.40 3.06 -2.22
CA LEU A 64 -19.78 2.42 -1.05
C LEU A 64 -18.71 3.34 -0.45
N ALA A 65 -18.79 3.55 0.86
CA ALA A 65 -17.80 4.33 1.59
C ALA A 65 -16.49 3.56 1.77
N ILE A 66 -15.38 4.30 1.85
CA ILE A 66 -14.05 3.76 2.11
C ILE A 66 -13.66 4.01 3.57
N ASP A 67 -13.20 2.96 4.24
CA ASP A 67 -12.63 3.00 5.58
C ASP A 67 -11.12 2.74 5.49
N TYR A 68 -10.32 3.79 5.60
CA TYR A 68 -8.86 3.67 5.55
C TYR A 68 -8.32 3.19 6.88
N ARG A 69 -7.60 2.07 6.88
CA ARG A 69 -7.03 1.47 8.09
C ARG A 69 -5.51 1.55 8.13
N TRP A 70 -4.98 1.92 9.29
CA TRP A 70 -3.54 1.81 9.55
C TRP A 70 -3.17 0.41 10.06
N SER A 71 -4.08 -0.27 10.76
CA SER A 71 -3.86 -1.63 11.24
C SER A 71 -5.15 -2.44 11.27
N ILE A 72 -5.03 -3.76 11.36
CA ILE A 72 -6.19 -4.66 11.47
C ILE A 72 -6.89 -4.52 12.84
N ASN A 73 -6.19 -3.97 13.84
CA ASN A 73 -6.66 -3.91 15.23
C ASN A 73 -7.39 -2.60 15.60
N GLU A 74 -7.55 -1.65 14.68
CA GLU A 74 -8.19 -0.36 14.97
C GLU A 74 -9.66 -0.49 15.41
N SER A 75 -10.34 -1.58 15.06
CA SER A 75 -11.73 -1.82 15.44
C SER A 75 -11.94 -2.26 16.90
N GLU A 76 -10.89 -2.38 17.71
CA GLU A 76 -11.02 -2.73 19.15
C GLU A 76 -11.05 -1.52 20.08
N THR A 77 -10.86 -0.29 19.57
CA THR A 77 -10.87 0.93 20.39
C THR A 77 -12.15 1.73 20.15
N GLU A 78 -13.29 1.17 20.54
CA GLU A 78 -14.51 1.93 20.83
C GLU A 78 -14.60 2.07 22.36
N ASP A 79 -14.18 3.22 22.90
CA ASP A 79 -14.49 3.69 24.27
C ASP A 79 -15.72 4.63 24.25
#